data_AF-A0A939L7V1-F1
#
_entry.id   AF-A0A939L7V1-F1
#
_cell.length_a   1.000
_cell.length_b   1.000
_cell.length_c   1.000
_cell.angle_alpha   90.00
_cell.angle_beta   90.00
_cell.angle_gamma   90.00
#
_symmetry.space_group_name_H-M   'P 1'
#
loop_
_entity.id
_entity.type
_entity.pdbx_description
1 polymer ?
#
loop_
_entity_poly.entity_id
_entity_poly.type
_entity_poly.pdbx_seq_one_letter_code
_entity_poly.pdbx_strand_id
1 'polypeptide(L)'
;MGVETDEFAGMLRELKERSGRSYGALATRLHVSTSTLHRYCNGAAVPSEYAPVERFARVCGAKDEELIELHRRWLVADAARRREPGAATATATAKQETEQ
;
A
#
# COMPACT_ATOMS: atom_id res chain seq x y z
N MET A 1 -6.52 2.07 -17.32
CA MET A 1 -6.85 1.01 -16.33
C MET A 1 -5.59 0.78 -15.54
N GLY A 2 -5.63 0.92 -14.21
CA GLY A 2 -4.45 1.20 -13.36
C GLY A 2 -3.48 0.04 -13.17
N VAL A 3 -2.80 -0.38 -14.23
CA VAL A 3 -1.70 -1.36 -14.20
C VAL A 3 -0.58 -0.88 -13.28
N GLU A 4 -0.29 0.42 -13.28
CA GLU A 4 0.75 1.04 -12.46
C GLU A 4 0.45 0.88 -10.96
N THR A 5 -0.83 0.94 -10.60
CA THR A 5 -1.29 0.75 -9.23
C THR A 5 -1.22 -0.74 -8.82
N ASP A 6 -1.54 -1.65 -9.73
CA ASP A 6 -1.44 -3.09 -9.53
C ASP A 6 0.02 -3.54 -9.38
N GLU A 7 0.94 -3.00 -10.19
CA GLU A 7 2.38 -3.28 -10.08
C GLU A 7 2.96 -2.80 -8.74
N PHE A 8 2.54 -1.60 -8.28
CA PHE A 8 2.90 -1.10 -6.97
C PHE A 8 2.36 -2.01 -5.84
N ALA A 9 1.10 -2.44 -5.97
CA ALA A 9 0.45 -3.32 -5.01
C ALA A 9 1.10 -4.72 -4.97
N GLY A 10 1.46 -5.26 -6.12
CA GLY A 10 2.20 -6.51 -6.26
C GLY A 10 3.53 -6.47 -5.50
N MET A 11 4.30 -5.39 -5.66
CA MET A 11 5.56 -5.20 -4.94
C MET A 11 5.37 -5.16 -3.41
N LEU A 12 4.34 -4.48 -2.92
CA LEU A 12 4.02 -4.47 -1.48
C LEU A 12 3.68 -5.88 -0.97
N ARG A 13 2.95 -6.66 -1.77
CA ARG A 13 2.59 -8.03 -1.44
C ARG A 13 3.83 -8.94 -1.41
N GLU A 14 4.74 -8.82 -2.36
CA GLU A 14 6.00 -9.59 -2.37
C GLU A 14 6.87 -9.28 -1.15
N LEU A 15 7.02 -7.99 -0.81
CA LEU A 15 7.73 -7.56 0.40
C LEU A 15 7.10 -8.15 1.68
N LYS A 16 5.77 -8.18 1.74
CA LYS A 16 5.01 -8.78 2.85
C LYS A 16 5.20 -10.28 2.94
N GLU A 17 5.11 -10.99 1.81
CA GLU A 17 5.28 -12.45 1.77
C GLU A 17 6.68 -12.86 2.20
N ARG A 18 7.72 -12.14 1.77
CA ARG A 18 9.11 -12.34 2.24
C ARG A 18 9.28 -12.10 3.74
N SER A 19 8.51 -11.17 4.29
CA SER A 19 8.59 -10.80 5.72
C SER A 19 7.89 -11.78 6.65
N GLY A 20 6.98 -12.62 6.14
CA GLY A 20 6.19 -13.55 6.94
C GLY A 20 5.24 -12.87 7.95
N ARG A 21 4.86 -11.61 7.73
CA ARG A 21 4.02 -10.84 8.66
C ARG A 21 2.58 -10.74 8.19
N SER A 22 1.65 -10.88 9.12
CA SER A 22 0.20 -10.71 8.87
C SER A 22 -0.18 -9.23 8.75
N TYR A 23 -1.19 -8.95 7.93
CA TYR A 23 -1.69 -7.58 7.71
C TYR A 23 -2.12 -6.87 9.00
N GLY A 24 -2.66 -7.61 9.98
CA GLY A 24 -3.03 -7.04 11.30
C GLY A 24 -1.84 -6.55 12.12
N ALA A 25 -0.69 -7.25 12.08
CA ALA A 25 0.52 -6.81 12.78
C ALA A 25 1.12 -5.54 12.14
N LEU A 26 1.00 -5.42 10.82
CA LEU A 26 1.45 -4.26 10.05
C LEU A 26 0.53 -3.06 10.27
N ALA A 27 -0.80 -3.28 10.26
CA ALA A 27 -1.82 -2.28 10.56
C ALA A 27 -1.58 -1.57 11.90
N THR A 28 -1.38 -2.35 12.98
CA THR A 28 -1.09 -1.82 14.32
C THR A 28 0.20 -1.01 14.38
N ARG A 29 1.26 -1.45 13.68
CA ARG A 29 2.56 -0.75 13.64
C ARG A 29 2.53 0.54 12.82
N LEU A 30 1.72 0.57 11.76
CA LEU A 30 1.57 1.74 10.90
C LEU A 30 0.51 2.73 11.39
N HIS A 31 -0.32 2.35 12.35
CA HIS A 31 -1.48 3.11 12.78
C HIS A 31 -2.52 3.29 11.66
N VAL A 32 -2.62 2.29 10.78
CA VAL A 32 -3.60 2.22 9.69
C VAL A 32 -4.50 1.02 9.88
N SER A 33 -5.75 1.10 9.45
CA SER A 33 -6.67 -0.05 9.50
C SER A 33 -6.23 -1.14 8.52
N THR A 34 -6.43 -2.40 8.90
CA THR A 34 -6.16 -3.57 8.02
C THR A 34 -6.86 -3.45 6.66
N SER A 35 -8.08 -2.90 6.63
CA SER A 35 -8.84 -2.66 5.39
C SER A 35 -8.14 -1.65 4.45
N THR A 36 -7.58 -0.56 4.99
CA THR A 36 -6.79 0.40 4.22
C THR A 36 -5.55 -0.28 3.63
N LEU A 37 -4.87 -1.10 4.42
CA LEU A 37 -3.70 -1.85 3.99
C LEU A 37 -4.05 -2.88 2.89
N HIS A 38 -5.20 -3.54 3.00
CA HIS A 38 -5.73 -4.46 2.00
C HIS A 38 -6.01 -3.76 0.67
N ARG A 39 -6.57 -2.54 0.71
CA ARG A 39 -6.79 -1.74 -0.49
C ARG A 39 -5.46 -1.34 -1.14
N TYR A 40 -4.43 -1.05 -0.36
CA TYR A 40 -3.10 -0.73 -0.89
C TYR A 40 -2.43 -1.95 -1.53
N CYS A 41 -2.55 -3.13 -0.90
CA CYS A 41 -2.00 -4.38 -1.44
C CYS A 41 -2.81 -5.01 -2.58
N ASN A 42 -4.04 -4.57 -2.82
CA ASN A 42 -4.87 -5.02 -3.96
C ASN A 42 -4.98 -3.94 -5.05
N GLY A 43 -4.18 -2.88 -4.98
CA GLY A 43 -4.19 -1.79 -5.96
C GLY A 43 -5.51 -1.01 -6.01
N ALA A 44 -6.37 -1.16 -5.01
CA ALA A 44 -7.65 -0.46 -4.93
C ALA A 44 -7.50 0.98 -4.41
N ALA A 45 -6.38 1.30 -3.75
CA ALA A 45 -6.05 2.66 -3.34
C ALA A 45 -4.53 2.88 -3.32
N VAL A 46 -4.08 4.03 -3.80
CA VAL A 46 -2.68 4.48 -3.67
C VAL A 46 -2.63 5.56 -2.59
N PRO A 47 -1.82 5.43 -1.53
CA PRO A 47 -1.69 6.47 -0.51
C PRO A 47 -1.18 7.78 -1.13
N SER A 48 -1.70 8.92 -0.67
CA SER A 48 -1.27 10.26 -1.12
C SER A 48 0.11 10.68 -0.61
N GLU A 49 0.61 9.98 0.41
CA GLU A 49 1.90 10.21 1.05
C GLU A 49 2.72 8.92 1.11
N TYR A 50 4.03 9.01 0.88
CA TYR A 50 4.94 7.88 0.92
C TYR A 50 5.33 7.46 2.35
N ALA A 51 5.12 8.31 3.36
CA ALA A 51 5.49 8.03 4.76
C ALA A 51 4.97 6.68 5.31
N PRO A 52 3.68 6.29 5.15
CA PRO A 52 3.21 4.97 5.56
C PRO A 52 3.85 3.84 4.74
N VAL A 53 4.14 4.06 3.46
CA VAL A 53 4.76 3.06 2.58
C VAL A 53 6.22 2.81 2.96
N GLU A 54 7.00 3.86 3.24
CA GLU A 54 8.37 3.73 3.73
C GLU A 54 8.39 2.98 5.07
N ARG A 55 7.49 3.34 6.00
CA ARG A 55 7.40 2.66 7.30
C ARG A 55 7.04 1.19 7.13
N PHE A 56 6.10 0.85 6.25
CA PHE A 56 5.77 -0.53 5.91
C PHE A 56 6.99 -1.29 5.41
N ALA A 57 7.67 -0.74 4.41
CA ALA A 57 8.84 -1.36 3.80
C ALA A 57 9.98 -1.54 4.81
N ARG A 58 10.26 -0.53 5.66
CA ARG A 58 11.21 -0.67 6.78
C ARG A 58 10.82 -1.78 7.75
N VAL A 59 9.55 -1.85 8.12
CA VAL A 59 9.03 -2.90 9.01
C VAL A 59 9.18 -4.28 8.35
N CYS A 60 8.99 -4.38 7.04
CA CYS A 60 9.22 -5.57 6.22
C CYS A 60 10.71 -5.89 5.96
N GLY A 61 11.66 -5.08 6.46
CA GLY A 61 13.08 -5.27 6.20
C GLY A 61 13.47 -5.04 4.74
N ALA A 62 12.75 -4.16 4.04
CA ALA A 62 13.16 -3.67 2.74
C ALA A 62 14.50 -2.92 2.85
N LYS A 63 15.38 -3.15 1.87
CA LYS A 63 16.64 -2.41 1.73
C LYS A 63 16.37 -1.04 1.14
N ASP A 64 17.33 -0.12 1.27
CA ASP A 64 17.25 1.22 0.68
C ASP A 64 17.03 1.17 -0.85
N GLU A 65 17.63 0.21 -1.54
CA GLU A 65 17.43 -0.01 -2.98
C GLU A 65 15.96 -0.34 -3.31
N GLU A 66 15.33 -1.20 -2.52
CA GLU A 66 13.92 -1.59 -2.68
C GLU A 66 12.99 -0.42 -2.34
N LEU A 67 13.34 0.39 -1.35
CA LEU A 67 12.61 1.61 -1.00
C LEU A 67 12.63 2.63 -2.15
N ILE A 68 13.75 2.78 -2.85
CA ILE A 68 13.86 3.68 -4.00
C ILE A 68 13.01 3.17 -5.16
N GLU A 69 13.03 1.88 -5.43
CA GLU A 69 12.23 1.27 -6.49
C GLU A 69 10.73 1.36 -6.19
N LEU A 70 10.33 1.11 -4.94
CA LEU A 70 8.97 1.27 -4.46
C LEU A 70 8.49 2.73 -4.57
N HIS A 71 9.36 3.69 -4.25
CA HIS A 71 9.07 5.13 -4.41
C HIS A 71 8.86 5.48 -5.89
N ARG A 72 9.69 4.97 -6.81
CA ARG A 72 9.50 5.18 -8.25
C ARG A 72 8.15 4.66 -8.73
N ARG A 73 7.79 3.43 -8.37
CA ARG A 73 6.47 2.85 -8.72
C ARG A 73 5.32 3.62 -8.09
N TRP A 74 5.45 4.02 -6.83
CA TRP A 74 4.46 4.83 -6.14
C TRP A 74 4.23 6.17 -6.84
N LEU A 75 5.28 6.84 -7.31
CA LEU A 75 5.16 8.13 -8.01
C LEU A 75 4.36 8.00 -9.31
N VAL A 76 4.58 6.93 -10.08
CA VAL A 76 3.85 6.66 -11.32
C VAL A 76 2.38 6.34 -11.00
N ALA A 77 2.13 5.49 -10.00
CA ALA A 77 0.78 5.15 -9.56
C ALA A 77 0.03 6.36 -8.97
N ASP A 78 0.70 7.24 -8.22
CA ASP A 78 0.13 8.50 -7.70
C ASP A 78 -0.24 9.45 -8.83
N ALA A 79 0.62 9.58 -9.85
CA ALA A 79 0.35 10.39 -11.03
C ALA A 79 -0.85 9.85 -11.83
N ALA A 80 -0.94 8.53 -12.00
CA ALA A 80 -2.09 7.87 -12.61
C ALA A 80 -3.38 8.08 -11.79
N ARG A 81 -3.31 7.91 -10.46
CA ARG A 81 -4.43 8.18 -9.54
C ARG A 81 -4.89 9.63 -9.63
N ARG A 82 -3.97 10.61 -9.66
CA ARG A 82 -4.30 12.04 -9.77
C ARG A 82 -4.98 12.39 -11.09
N ARG A 83 -4.71 11.65 -12.17
CA ARG A 83 -5.40 11.79 -13.46
C ARG A 83 -6.84 11.31 -13.43
N GLU A 84 -7.21 10.45 -12.49
CA GLU A 84 -8.54 9.90 -12.31
C GLU A 84 -9.27 10.70 -11.20
N PRO A 85 -10.04 11.76 -11.54
CA PRO A 85 -10.59 12.70 -10.56
C PRO A 85 -11.65 12.10 -9.60
N GLY A 86 -11.97 10.81 -9.70
CA GLY A 86 -12.98 10.13 -8.87
C GLY A 86 -12.46 9.33 -7.68
N ALA A 87 -11.14 9.08 -7.56
CA ALA A 87 -10.60 8.16 -6.55
C ALA A 87 -10.19 8.82 -5.22
N ALA A 88 -10.24 10.16 -5.12
CA ALA A 88 -9.81 10.90 -3.93
C ALA A 88 -10.74 10.77 -2.70
N THR A 89 -11.88 10.09 -2.84
CA THR A 89 -12.89 9.93 -1.79
C THR A 89 -12.97 8.47 -1.31
N ALA A 90 -11.90 7.95 -0.71
CA ALA A 90 -11.94 6.64 -0.04
C ALA A 90 -11.26 6.60 1.33
N THR A 91 -10.85 7.75 1.88
CA THR A 91 -10.55 7.92 3.32
C THR A 91 -11.80 8.31 4.09
N ALA A 92 -12.87 7.50 4.00
CA ALA A 92 -13.94 7.49 4.97
C ALA A 92 -14.69 6.15 4.89
N THR A 93 -14.65 5.40 5.99
CA THR A 93 -15.64 4.40 6.41
C THR A 93 -15.88 3.19 5.49
N ALA A 94 -15.44 2.01 5.96
CA ALA A 94 -16.22 0.76 5.82
C ALA A 94 -15.68 -0.31 6.79
N LYS A 95 -16.43 -0.48 7.88
CA LYS A 95 -16.41 -1.56 8.88
C LYS A 95 -16.76 -2.89 8.21
N GLN A 96 -15.88 -3.90 8.14
CA GLN A 96 -16.10 -5.38 8.07
C GLN A 96 -14.72 -6.06 8.28
N GLU A 97 -14.42 -6.96 9.23
CA GLU A 97 -15.02 -8.23 9.69
C GLU A 97 -15.13 -9.30 8.60
N THR A 98 -14.05 -10.08 8.44
CA THR A 98 -13.96 -11.54 8.13
C THR A 98 -12.47 -11.85 7.91
N GLU A 99 -11.77 -12.36 8.92
CA GLU A 99 -11.60 -13.79 9.24
C GLU A 99 -10.66 -14.49 8.23
N GLN A 100 -9.45 -14.80 8.74
CA GLN A 100 -8.50 -15.85 8.35
C GLN A 100 -7.96 -15.83 6.91
#